data_AF-A0A2E7D9V4-F1
#
_entry.id   AF-A0A2E7D9V4-F1
#
_cell.length_a   1.000
_cell.length_b   1.000
_cell.length_c   1.000
_cell.angle_alpha   90.00
_cell.angle_beta   90.00
_cell.angle_gamma   90.00
#
_symmetry.space_group_name_H-M   'P 1'
#
loop_
_entity.id
_entity.type
_entity.pdbx_description
1 polymer ?
#
loop_
_entity_poly.entity_id
_entity_poly.type
_entity_poly.pdbx_seq_one_letter_code
_entity_poly.pdbx_strand_id
1 'polypeptide(L)'
;MPKKKAAKKTTTKKKAKKKKTAKPEISMNKLYDQIYDIADNFKSYKQAVTGFDGAPIGFKYIFSIDYVDADIRNGGIYQLHHNSTWHLILDAIEGTKVVGFDKLSETLREILFYYHRNGRSKMKKRIPDNYFDDMPDNWDKDLDKLEGQYYRCFSRLKTDDTRDLWKTVIKKQLELLQ
;
A
#
# COMPACT_ATOMS: atom_id res chain seq x y z
N MET A 1 -62.55 -40.93 -20.89
CA MET A 1 -61.37 -40.08 -21.17
C MET A 1 -60.32 -40.25 -20.06
N PRO A 2 -59.14 -40.84 -20.32
CA PRO A 2 -58.13 -41.08 -19.30
C PRO A 2 -57.18 -39.88 -19.13
N LYS A 3 -56.98 -39.43 -17.89
CA LYS A 3 -56.07 -38.32 -17.53
C LYS A 3 -54.61 -38.82 -17.51
N LYS A 4 -53.79 -38.36 -18.45
CA LYS A 4 -52.31 -38.57 -18.46
C LYS A 4 -51.67 -37.77 -17.32
N LYS A 5 -51.06 -38.46 -16.34
CA LYS A 5 -50.20 -37.85 -15.31
C LYS A 5 -48.80 -37.60 -15.88
N ALA A 6 -48.35 -36.35 -15.85
CA ALA A 6 -47.01 -35.95 -16.24
C ALA A 6 -45.99 -36.30 -15.14
N ALA A 7 -44.98 -37.09 -15.50
CA ALA A 7 -43.87 -37.46 -14.62
C ALA A 7 -42.87 -36.30 -14.50
N LYS A 8 -42.71 -35.75 -13.29
CA LYS A 8 -41.67 -34.78 -12.94
C LYS A 8 -40.31 -35.48 -12.91
N LYS A 9 -39.43 -35.16 -13.86
CA LYS A 9 -38.00 -35.50 -13.80
C LYS A 9 -37.29 -34.56 -12.83
N THR A 10 -36.97 -35.04 -11.65
CA THR A 10 -36.04 -34.41 -10.71
C THR A 10 -34.61 -34.63 -11.19
N THR A 11 -33.98 -33.57 -11.71
CA THR A 11 -32.55 -33.55 -12.06
C THR A 11 -31.71 -33.25 -10.81
N THR A 12 -31.06 -34.28 -10.28
CA THR A 12 -30.12 -34.20 -9.17
C THR A 12 -28.84 -33.49 -9.64
N LYS A 13 -28.70 -32.19 -9.31
CA LYS A 13 -27.45 -31.44 -9.52
C LYS A 13 -26.35 -32.00 -8.61
N LYS A 14 -25.45 -32.83 -9.18
CA LYS A 14 -24.17 -33.22 -8.57
C LYS A 14 -23.34 -31.94 -8.36
N LYS A 15 -23.25 -31.46 -7.12
CA LYS A 15 -22.30 -30.41 -6.73
C LYS A 15 -20.88 -30.97 -6.93
N ALA A 16 -20.19 -30.48 -7.94
CA ALA A 16 -18.77 -30.75 -8.13
C ALA A 16 -18.00 -30.21 -6.91
N LYS A 17 -17.42 -31.12 -6.13
CA LYS A 17 -16.49 -30.81 -5.04
C LYS A 17 -15.28 -30.11 -5.67
N LYS A 18 -15.23 -28.77 -5.62
CA LYS A 18 -14.03 -28.00 -5.99
C LYS A 18 -12.88 -28.50 -5.12
N LYS A 19 -11.96 -29.25 -5.72
CA LYS A 19 -10.70 -29.69 -5.12
C LYS A 19 -9.94 -28.40 -4.76
N LYS A 20 -9.87 -28.06 -3.46
CA LYS A 20 -9.02 -26.97 -2.97
C LYS A 20 -7.58 -27.36 -3.32
N THR A 21 -7.05 -26.80 -4.40
CA THR A 21 -5.62 -26.83 -4.68
C THR A 21 -4.94 -26.05 -3.55
N ALA A 22 -4.14 -26.74 -2.74
CA ALA A 22 -3.34 -26.09 -1.72
C ALA A 22 -2.45 -25.05 -2.39
N LYS A 23 -2.48 -23.80 -1.90
CA LYS A 23 -1.54 -22.77 -2.34
C LYS A 23 -0.12 -23.31 -2.07
N PRO A 24 0.82 -23.20 -3.02
CA PRO A 24 2.20 -23.58 -2.77
C PRO A 24 2.72 -22.74 -1.59
N GLU A 25 3.21 -23.41 -0.56
CA GLU A 25 3.82 -22.79 0.60
C GLU A 25 5.22 -22.32 0.18
N ILE A 26 5.38 -21.01 0.00
CA ILE A 26 6.70 -20.41 -0.28
C ILE A 26 7.47 -20.42 1.03
N SER A 27 8.68 -21.01 1.03
CA SER A 27 9.53 -20.97 2.22
C SER A 27 9.96 -19.53 2.52
N MET A 28 9.99 -19.17 3.81
CA MET A 28 10.36 -17.82 4.24
C MET A 28 11.71 -17.35 3.68
N ASN A 29 12.71 -18.24 3.59
CA ASN A 29 14.02 -17.89 3.03
C ASN A 29 13.93 -17.45 1.56
N LYS A 30 13.16 -18.15 0.72
CA LYS A 30 12.98 -17.75 -0.69
C LYS A 30 12.26 -16.42 -0.81
N LEU A 31 11.34 -16.15 0.09
CA LEU A 31 10.64 -14.87 0.13
C LEU A 31 11.61 -13.73 0.48
N TYR A 32 12.46 -13.92 1.50
CA TYR A 32 13.50 -12.96 1.86
C TYR A 32 14.49 -12.73 0.72
N ASP A 33 14.99 -13.79 0.08
CA ASP A 33 15.89 -13.68 -1.06
C ASP A 33 15.27 -12.85 -2.19
N GLN A 34 13.99 -13.07 -2.50
CA GLN A 34 13.27 -12.28 -3.50
C GLN A 34 13.16 -10.80 -3.10
N ILE A 35 12.88 -10.51 -1.82
CA ILE A 35 12.76 -9.13 -1.34
C ILE A 35 14.11 -8.40 -1.42
N TYR A 36 15.19 -9.05 -0.99
CA TYR A 36 16.53 -8.47 -1.07
C TYR A 36 16.95 -8.26 -2.51
N ASP A 37 16.72 -9.23 -3.41
CA ASP A 37 17.01 -9.07 -4.83
C ASP A 37 16.26 -7.88 -5.46
N ILE A 38 14.97 -7.72 -5.13
CA ILE A 38 14.19 -6.57 -5.61
C ILE A 38 14.75 -5.25 -5.04
N ALA A 39 15.05 -5.20 -3.75
CA ALA A 39 15.52 -3.99 -3.08
C ALA A 39 16.93 -3.56 -3.56
N ASP A 40 17.80 -4.52 -3.87
CA ASP A 40 19.20 -4.26 -4.23
C ASP A 40 19.39 -4.05 -5.73
N ASN A 41 18.56 -4.67 -6.59
CA ASN A 41 18.81 -4.73 -8.04
C ASN A 41 17.75 -4.03 -8.92
N PHE A 42 16.80 -3.27 -8.35
CA PHE A 42 15.80 -2.59 -9.16
C PHE A 42 16.40 -1.44 -9.99
N LYS A 43 15.94 -1.29 -11.24
CA LYS A 43 16.36 -0.18 -12.12
C LYS A 43 15.40 1.01 -12.09
N SER A 44 14.19 0.80 -11.55
CA SER A 44 13.19 1.84 -11.37
C SER A 44 12.21 1.47 -10.27
N TYR A 45 11.63 2.45 -9.59
CA TYR A 45 10.61 2.20 -8.56
C TYR A 45 9.38 1.48 -9.12
N LYS A 46 9.04 1.71 -10.40
CA LYS A 46 7.97 0.97 -11.08
C LYS A 46 8.31 -0.52 -11.15
N GLN A 47 9.54 -0.86 -11.55
CA GLN A 47 10.01 -2.25 -11.60
C GLN A 47 10.02 -2.87 -10.20
N ALA A 48 10.51 -2.13 -9.19
CA ALA A 48 10.54 -2.61 -7.80
C ALA A 48 9.13 -2.97 -7.31
N VAL A 49 8.16 -2.06 -7.50
CA VAL A 49 6.76 -2.28 -7.12
C VAL A 49 6.17 -3.52 -7.80
N THR A 50 6.39 -3.70 -9.09
CA THR A 50 5.91 -4.91 -9.81
C THR A 50 6.64 -6.18 -9.38
N GLY A 51 7.89 -6.08 -8.93
CA GLY A 51 8.65 -7.22 -8.39
C GLY A 51 7.99 -7.82 -7.16
N PHE A 52 7.24 -7.02 -6.41
CA PHE A 52 6.52 -7.46 -5.20
C PHE A 52 5.17 -8.12 -5.48
N ASP A 53 4.69 -8.24 -6.73
CA ASP A 53 3.37 -8.83 -7.03
C ASP A 53 3.21 -10.30 -6.57
N GLY A 54 4.34 -11.00 -6.34
CA GLY A 54 4.37 -12.36 -5.77
C GLY A 54 4.63 -12.43 -4.26
N ALA A 55 4.96 -11.31 -3.63
CA ALA A 55 5.27 -11.22 -2.20
C ALA A 55 4.04 -10.78 -1.39
N PRO A 56 4.00 -11.01 -0.07
CA PRO A 56 3.02 -10.37 0.80
C PRO A 56 3.03 -8.85 0.63
N ILE A 57 1.85 -8.25 0.51
CA ILE A 57 1.68 -6.82 0.22
C ILE A 57 2.42 -5.90 1.21
N GLY A 58 2.60 -6.36 2.46
CA GLY A 58 3.36 -5.66 3.49
C GLY A 58 4.77 -5.29 3.04
N PHE A 59 5.46 -6.10 2.23
CA PHE A 59 6.80 -5.75 1.74
C PHE A 59 6.79 -4.58 0.77
N LYS A 60 5.80 -4.52 -0.12
CA LYS A 60 5.61 -3.35 -1.00
C LYS A 60 5.34 -2.09 -0.17
N TYR A 61 4.51 -2.18 0.86
CA TYR A 61 4.23 -1.06 1.75
C TYR A 61 5.48 -0.57 2.46
N ILE A 62 6.22 -1.48 3.07
CA ILE A 62 7.47 -1.15 3.75
C ILE A 62 8.46 -0.47 2.79
N PHE A 63 8.70 -1.07 1.62
CA PHE A 63 9.57 -0.49 0.59
C PHE A 63 9.12 0.92 0.21
N SER A 64 7.81 1.12 0.04
CA SER A 64 7.25 2.42 -0.34
C SER A 64 7.42 3.45 0.77
N ILE A 65 7.19 3.07 2.04
CA ILE A 65 7.36 3.96 3.20
C ILE A 65 8.83 4.40 3.32
N ASP A 66 9.76 3.45 3.27
CA ASP A 66 11.18 3.72 3.47
C ASP A 66 11.74 4.68 2.42
N TYR A 67 11.44 4.47 1.15
CA TYR A 67 11.95 5.35 0.09
C TYR A 67 11.25 6.72 0.06
N VAL A 68 9.97 6.79 0.45
CA VAL A 68 9.28 8.08 0.62
C VAL A 68 9.89 8.84 1.79
N ASP A 69 10.15 8.17 2.91
CA ASP A 69 10.78 8.78 4.09
C ASP A 69 12.20 9.25 3.79
N ALA A 70 13.00 8.41 3.14
CA ALA A 70 14.36 8.76 2.73
C ALA A 70 14.39 10.03 1.87
N ASP A 71 13.48 10.17 0.90
CA ASP A 71 13.46 11.35 0.05
C ASP A 71 12.99 12.62 0.77
N ILE A 72 12.01 12.52 1.67
CA ILE A 72 11.59 13.65 2.50
C ILE A 72 12.73 14.06 3.43
N ARG A 73 13.42 13.12 4.08
CA ARG A 73 14.55 13.43 4.97
C ARG A 73 15.76 14.02 4.25
N ASN A 74 15.97 13.69 2.98
CA ASN A 74 17.11 14.16 2.20
C ASN A 74 16.90 15.57 1.63
N GLY A 75 15.71 15.92 1.16
CA GLY A 75 15.46 17.22 0.52
C GLY A 75 14.02 17.72 0.61
N GLY A 76 13.29 17.27 1.64
CA GLY A 76 11.94 17.68 1.93
C GLY A 76 10.90 17.13 0.96
N ILE A 77 9.67 17.60 1.13
CA ILE A 77 8.54 17.20 0.28
C ILE A 77 8.78 17.58 -1.19
N TYR A 78 9.48 18.69 -1.42
CA TYR A 78 9.83 19.13 -2.76
C TYR A 78 10.69 18.10 -3.51
N GLN A 79 11.73 17.56 -2.87
CA GLN A 79 12.59 16.53 -3.46
C GLN A 79 11.79 15.28 -3.78
N LEU A 80 10.97 14.80 -2.83
CA LEU A 80 10.07 13.66 -3.04
C LEU A 80 9.19 13.84 -4.30
N HIS A 81 8.57 15.00 -4.49
CA HIS A 81 7.73 15.25 -5.66
C HIS A 81 8.50 15.25 -6.98
N HIS A 82 9.74 15.75 -6.99
CA HIS A 82 10.56 15.84 -8.19
C HIS A 82 11.16 14.49 -8.58
N ASN A 83 11.48 13.66 -7.61
CA ASN A 83 12.06 12.34 -7.81
C ASN A 83 11.05 11.30 -8.30
N SER A 84 11.57 10.16 -8.75
CA SER A 84 10.76 9.02 -9.21
C SER A 84 10.10 8.24 -8.05
N THR A 85 10.55 8.46 -6.80
CA THR A 85 9.95 7.98 -5.54
C THR A 85 8.53 8.48 -5.34
N TRP A 86 8.13 9.62 -5.94
CA TRP A 86 6.74 10.09 -5.92
C TRP A 86 5.74 9.01 -6.36
N HIS A 87 6.16 8.08 -7.22
CA HIS A 87 5.34 6.94 -7.65
C HIS A 87 4.91 6.01 -6.50
N LEU A 88 5.65 6.03 -5.38
CA LEU A 88 5.44 5.18 -4.21
C LEU A 88 4.45 5.80 -3.21
N ILE A 89 4.09 7.08 -3.35
CA ILE A 89 3.36 7.84 -2.31
C ILE A 89 2.01 7.20 -1.93
N LEU A 90 1.26 6.67 -2.90
CA LEU A 90 -0.03 6.02 -2.63
C LEU A 90 0.14 4.72 -1.83
N ASP A 91 1.16 3.94 -2.18
CA ASP A 91 1.47 2.70 -1.48
C ASP A 91 2.04 2.99 -0.07
N ALA A 92 2.76 4.09 0.11
CA ALA A 92 3.21 4.56 1.42
C ALA A 92 2.04 5.06 2.30
N ILE A 93 1.06 5.79 1.73
CA ILE A 93 -0.15 6.23 2.46
C ILE A 93 -0.94 5.02 2.96
N GLU A 94 -1.18 4.03 2.09
CA GLU A 94 -1.90 2.82 2.48
C GLU A 94 -1.09 1.99 3.48
N GLY A 95 0.22 1.85 3.26
CA GLY A 95 1.12 1.14 4.16
C GLY A 95 1.12 1.72 5.57
N THR A 96 1.24 3.05 5.70
CA THR A 96 1.21 3.74 6.99
C THR A 96 -0.13 3.55 7.71
N LYS A 97 -1.24 3.52 6.97
CA LYS A 97 -2.56 3.19 7.52
C LYS A 97 -2.64 1.76 8.05
N VAL A 98 -2.21 0.77 7.27
CA VAL A 98 -2.25 -0.65 7.66
C VAL A 98 -1.45 -0.91 8.94
N VAL A 99 -0.33 -0.21 9.14
CA VAL A 99 0.49 -0.38 10.34
C VAL A 99 -0.06 0.34 11.57
N GLY A 100 -1.05 1.23 11.41
CA GLY A 100 -1.66 2.02 12.47
C GLY A 100 -0.99 3.37 12.71
N PHE A 101 -0.32 3.93 11.70
CA PHE A 101 0.26 5.27 11.73
C PHE A 101 -0.65 6.29 11.04
N ASP A 102 -1.87 6.41 11.58
CA ASP A 102 -2.95 7.19 10.96
C ASP A 102 -2.55 8.65 10.70
N LYS A 103 -1.86 9.30 11.64
CA LYS A 103 -1.40 10.69 11.48
C LYS A 103 -0.37 10.87 10.37
N LEU A 104 0.52 9.88 10.20
CA LEU A 104 1.51 9.90 9.12
C LEU A 104 0.81 9.66 7.78
N SER A 105 -0.11 8.70 7.72
CA SER A 105 -0.94 8.43 6.55
C SER A 105 -1.74 9.66 6.12
N GLU A 106 -2.38 10.34 7.07
CA GLU A 106 -3.10 11.60 6.86
C GLU A 106 -2.16 12.68 6.32
N THR A 107 -1.00 12.90 6.96
CA THR A 107 -0.02 13.91 6.51
C THR A 107 0.48 13.63 5.08
N LEU A 108 0.81 12.38 4.74
CA LEU A 108 1.22 12.00 3.39
C LEU A 108 0.10 12.20 2.37
N ARG A 109 -1.15 11.94 2.76
CA ARG A 109 -2.33 12.18 1.92
C ARG A 109 -2.55 13.68 1.70
N GLU A 110 -2.35 14.51 2.71
CA GLU A 110 -2.42 15.97 2.58
C GLU A 110 -1.31 16.53 1.68
N ILE A 111 -0.11 15.95 1.72
CA ILE A 111 0.97 16.25 0.76
C ILE A 111 0.53 15.92 -0.67
N LEU A 112 -0.08 14.77 -0.89
CA LEU A 112 -0.63 14.40 -2.19
C LEU A 112 -1.74 15.37 -2.63
N PHE A 113 -2.61 15.78 -1.71
CA PHE A 113 -3.69 16.74 -1.94
C PHE A 113 -3.15 18.13 -2.32
N TYR A 114 -2.11 18.61 -1.65
CA TYR A 114 -1.44 19.88 -1.99
C TYR A 114 -1.07 19.93 -3.48
N TYR A 115 -0.39 18.91 -3.99
CA TYR A 115 -0.02 18.86 -5.40
C TYR A 115 -1.21 18.62 -6.32
N HIS A 116 -2.23 17.89 -5.88
CA HIS A 116 -3.46 17.69 -6.64
C HIS A 116 -4.22 19.00 -6.86
N ARG A 117 -4.53 19.74 -5.79
CA ARG A 117 -5.22 21.02 -5.83
C ARG A 117 -4.50 22.07 -6.66
N ASN A 118 -3.18 22.09 -6.60
CA ASN A 118 -2.34 22.99 -7.41
C ASN A 118 -2.16 22.53 -8.88
N GLY A 119 -2.85 21.47 -9.32
CA GLY A 119 -2.78 20.95 -10.69
C GLY A 119 -1.49 20.20 -11.03
N ARG A 120 -0.58 20.03 -10.07
CA ARG A 120 0.79 19.48 -10.22
C ARG A 120 0.94 18.00 -9.84
N SER A 121 -0.15 17.30 -9.52
CA SER A 121 -0.07 15.88 -9.19
C SER A 121 0.33 15.04 -10.41
N LYS A 122 1.40 14.26 -10.25
CA LYS A 122 1.86 13.26 -11.24
C LYS A 122 1.06 11.95 -11.15
N MET A 123 0.11 11.85 -10.22
CA MET A 123 -0.62 10.60 -9.88
C MET A 123 -2.09 10.62 -10.29
N LYS A 124 -2.53 11.59 -11.08
CA LYS A 124 -3.95 11.80 -11.45
C LYS A 124 -4.67 10.52 -11.93
N LYS A 125 -3.99 9.66 -12.70
CA LYS A 125 -4.59 8.40 -13.22
C LYS A 125 -4.70 7.27 -12.20
N ARG A 126 -3.99 7.36 -11.07
CA ARG A 126 -3.98 6.35 -10.00
C ARG A 126 -4.86 6.74 -8.81
N ILE A 127 -5.27 8.00 -8.72
CA ILE A 127 -6.11 8.53 -7.64
C ILE A 127 -7.57 8.37 -8.05
N PRO A 128 -8.42 7.67 -7.26
CA PRO A 128 -9.86 7.64 -7.48
C PRO A 128 -10.48 9.05 -7.46
N ASP A 129 -11.53 9.29 -8.24
CA ASP A 129 -12.14 10.62 -8.35
C ASP A 129 -12.60 11.18 -6.99
N ASN A 130 -13.06 10.30 -6.10
CA ASN A 130 -13.55 10.64 -4.75
C ASN A 130 -12.48 10.58 -3.65
N TYR A 131 -11.20 10.44 -4.02
CA TYR A 131 -10.12 10.20 -3.05
C TYR A 131 -9.88 11.36 -2.09
N PHE A 132 -10.37 12.57 -2.39
CA PHE A 132 -10.22 13.78 -1.58
C PHE A 132 -11.54 14.38 -1.10
N ASP A 133 -12.67 13.68 -1.23
CA ASP A 133 -14.01 14.22 -0.92
C ASP A 133 -14.19 14.56 0.57
N ASP A 134 -13.44 13.90 1.45
CA ASP A 134 -13.40 14.14 2.90
C ASP A 134 -12.34 15.17 3.32
N MET A 135 -11.59 15.77 2.38
CA MET A 135 -10.71 16.88 2.69
C MET A 135 -11.53 18.12 3.04
N PRO A 136 -11.19 18.88 4.10
CA PRO A 136 -11.98 20.02 4.51
C PRO A 136 -11.90 21.15 3.48
N ASP A 137 -13.03 21.80 3.20
CA ASP A 137 -13.12 22.89 2.22
C ASP A 137 -12.16 24.07 2.53
N ASN A 138 -11.90 24.31 3.81
CA ASN A 138 -11.00 25.35 4.31
C ASN A 138 -9.55 24.87 4.49
N TRP A 139 -9.17 23.73 3.91
CA TRP A 139 -7.79 23.26 3.96
C TRP A 139 -6.84 24.30 3.32
N ASP A 140 -5.78 24.70 4.03
CA ASP A 140 -4.94 25.83 3.64
C ASP A 140 -3.42 25.62 3.89
N LYS A 141 -3.00 24.38 4.09
CA LYS A 141 -1.62 24.08 4.50
C LYS A 141 -0.65 24.28 3.32
N ASP A 142 0.47 24.94 3.59
CA ASP A 142 1.62 25.01 2.69
C ASP A 142 2.58 23.82 2.91
N LEU A 143 3.62 23.73 2.07
CA LEU A 143 4.61 22.66 2.17
C LEU A 143 5.37 22.70 3.49
N ASP A 144 5.74 23.88 4.00
CA ASP A 144 6.50 24.01 5.24
C ASP A 144 5.70 23.47 6.45
N LYS A 145 4.40 23.78 6.51
CA LYS A 145 3.49 23.27 7.55
C LYS A 145 3.33 21.75 7.45
N LEU A 146 3.20 21.22 6.23
CA LEU A 146 3.10 19.77 5.98
C LEU A 146 4.40 19.04 6.33
N GLU A 147 5.55 19.60 5.98
CA GLU A 147 6.87 19.04 6.31
C GLU A 147 7.09 19.03 7.83
N GLY A 148 6.74 20.13 8.51
CA GLY A 148 6.73 20.16 9.97
C GLY A 148 5.78 19.13 10.60
N GLN A 149 4.62 18.87 10.00
CA GLN A 149 3.68 17.82 10.45
C GLN A 149 4.28 16.43 10.25
N TYR A 150 4.94 16.20 9.12
CA TYR A 150 5.62 14.97 8.79
C TYR A 150 6.67 14.62 9.86
N TYR A 151 7.62 15.52 10.12
CA TYR A 151 8.67 15.27 11.11
C TYR A 151 8.13 15.10 12.55
N ARG A 152 7.02 15.78 12.89
CA ARG A 152 6.35 15.57 14.19
C ARG A 152 5.73 14.18 14.33
N CYS A 153 5.40 13.50 13.24
CA CYS A 153 4.95 12.11 13.30
C CYS A 153 6.10 11.19 13.73
N PHE A 154 7.31 11.44 13.24
CA PHE A 154 8.50 10.63 13.57
C PHE A 154 9.13 10.97 14.92
N SER A 155 9.11 12.22 15.37
CA SER A 155 9.67 12.58 16.68
C SER A 155 8.95 11.92 17.88
N ARG A 156 7.74 11.38 17.65
CA ARG A 156 6.97 10.62 18.63
C ARG A 156 7.23 9.11 18.59
N LEU A 157 7.81 8.61 17.49
CA LEU A 157 8.31 7.25 17.43
C LEU A 157 9.63 7.24 18.19
N LYS A 158 9.61 6.84 19.47
CA LYS A 158 10.80 6.74 20.35
C LYS A 158 11.84 5.72 19.89
N THR A 159 11.73 5.21 18.67
CA THR A 159 12.53 4.13 18.13
C THR A 159 13.35 4.68 16.98
N ASP A 160 14.66 4.80 17.20
CA ASP A 160 15.65 5.13 16.17
C ASP A 160 15.74 4.07 15.06
N ASP A 161 15.00 2.96 15.18
CA ASP A 161 15.09 1.85 14.25
C ASP A 161 13.81 1.77 13.41
N THR A 162 13.86 2.30 12.18
CA THR A 162 12.94 1.92 11.10
C THR A 162 12.77 0.39 11.05
N ARG A 163 13.78 -0.40 11.44
CA ARG A 163 13.65 -1.86 11.58
C ARG A 163 12.53 -2.34 12.52
N ASP A 164 12.18 -1.61 13.57
CA ASP A 164 11.09 -2.02 14.45
C ASP A 164 9.72 -1.75 13.83
N LEU A 165 9.62 -0.72 12.99
CA LEU A 165 8.49 -0.55 12.10
C LEU A 165 8.39 -1.74 11.14
N TRP A 166 9.49 -2.10 10.46
CA TRP A 166 9.54 -3.26 9.55
C TRP A 166 9.08 -4.55 10.22
N LYS A 167 9.59 -4.85 11.43
CA LYS A 167 9.18 -6.02 12.22
C LYS A 167 7.69 -5.99 12.53
N THR A 168 7.15 -4.83 12.88
CA THR A 168 5.71 -4.67 13.19
C THR A 168 4.85 -4.89 11.96
N VAL A 169 5.25 -4.34 10.80
CA VAL A 169 4.51 -4.54 9.53
C VAL A 169 4.54 -6.02 9.12
N ILE A 170 5.72 -6.64 9.14
CA ILE A 170 5.88 -8.05 8.77
C ILE A 170 5.04 -8.93 9.71
N LYS A 171 5.10 -8.68 11.02
CA LYS A 171 4.32 -9.44 12.01
C LYS A 171 2.81 -9.32 11.77
N LYS A 172 2.28 -8.10 11.67
CA LYS A 172 0.85 -7.88 11.38
C LYS A 172 0.42 -8.52 10.06
N GLN A 173 1.27 -8.46 9.03
CA GLN A 173 0.96 -9.05 7.74
C GLN A 173 0.95 -10.58 7.79
N LEU A 174 1.84 -11.19 8.56
CA LEU A 174 1.83 -12.63 8.80
C LEU A 174 0.59 -13.07 9.61
N GLU A 175 0.16 -12.28 10.59
CA GLU A 175 -1.08 -12.51 11.35
C GLU A 175 -2.33 -12.46 10.44
N LEU A 176 -2.37 -11.58 9.44
CA LEU A 176 -3.48 -11.50 8.48
C LEU A 176 -3.53 -12.67 7.47
N LEU A 177 -2.45 -13.46 7.36
CA LEU A 177 -2.36 -14.59 6.44
C LEU A 177 -2.70 -15.95 7.09
N GLN A 178 -2.87 -15.99 8.41
CA GLN A 178 -3.24 -17.18 9.19
C GLN A 178 -4.76 -17.28 9.40
#